data_AF-A0A2E9WEC3-F1
#
_entry.id   AF-A0A2E9WEC3-F1
#
_cell.length_a   1.000
_cell.length_b   1.000
_cell.length_c   1.000
_cell.angle_alpha   90.00
_cell.angle_beta   90.00
_cell.angle_gamma   90.00
#
_symmetry.space_group_name_H-M   'P 1'
#
loop_
_entity.id
_entity.type
_entity.pdbx_description
1 polymer ?
#
loop_
_entity_poly.entity_id
_entity_poly.type
_entity_poly.pdbx_seq_one_letter_code
_entity_poly.pdbx_strand_id
1 'polypeptide(L)'
;MARKMSAKARAAARKQRDKWKSKRWYTIRAPRDPWKFQNIGETIGESDDHVMGRVYEMTQQEFSGDFTKMHVILRFRVTDCVGQDALTTFIGHHHQTDHVRRQVRRYRGKVDDVVDVVTTDGYLIR
;
A
#
# COMPACT_ATOMS: atom_id res chain seq x y z
N MET A 1 -38.74 20.89 -21.19
CA MET A 1 -39.70 19.91 -20.63
C MET A 1 -38.95 18.90 -19.77
N ALA A 2 -39.32 18.71 -18.49
CA ALA A 2 -38.68 17.72 -17.62
C ALA A 2 -39.12 16.29 -18.02
N ARG A 3 -38.18 15.46 -18.48
CA ARG A 3 -38.45 14.09 -18.91
C ARG A 3 -38.87 13.25 -17.70
N LYS A 4 -40.14 12.84 -17.63
CA LYS A 4 -40.66 11.95 -16.58
C LYS A 4 -39.96 10.59 -16.65
N MET A 5 -39.10 10.31 -15.66
CA MET A 5 -38.49 8.98 -15.48
C MET A 5 -39.58 7.93 -15.23
N SER A 6 -39.49 6.78 -15.92
CA SER A 6 -40.47 5.70 -15.79
C SER A 6 -40.42 5.06 -14.40
N ALA A 7 -41.53 4.50 -13.92
CA ALA A 7 -41.60 3.81 -12.63
C ALA A 7 -40.56 2.68 -12.51
N LYS A 8 -40.23 2.02 -13.63
CA LYS A 8 -39.19 0.99 -13.72
C LYS A 8 -37.78 1.56 -13.51
N ALA A 9 -37.50 2.75 -14.05
CA ALA A 9 -36.24 3.46 -13.80
C ALA A 9 -36.10 3.94 -12.34
N ARG A 10 -37.21 4.35 -11.70
CA ARG A 10 -37.22 4.66 -10.25
C ARG A 10 -37.04 3.43 -9.38
N ALA A 11 -37.63 2.29 -9.76
CA ALA A 11 -37.46 1.01 -9.06
C ALA A 11 -36.03 0.47 -9.19
N ALA A 12 -35.39 0.62 -10.36
CA ALA A 12 -34.00 0.25 -10.57
C ALA A 12 -33.03 1.14 -9.76
N ALA A 13 -33.32 2.44 -9.66
CA ALA A 13 -32.57 3.36 -8.78
C ALA A 13 -32.75 3.04 -7.29
N ARG A 14 -33.94 2.57 -6.87
CA ARG A 14 -34.18 2.08 -5.49
C ARG A 14 -33.58 0.72 -5.21
N LYS A 15 -33.30 -0.09 -6.24
CA LYS A 15 -32.51 -1.32 -6.13
C LYS A 15 -31.01 -0.99 -6.16
N GLN A 16 -30.62 0.05 -5.44
CA GLN A 16 -29.23 0.33 -5.13
C GLN A 16 -28.75 -0.82 -4.24
N ARG A 17 -28.13 -1.83 -4.87
CA ARG A 17 -27.54 -2.96 -4.18
C ARG A 17 -26.58 -2.41 -3.13
N ASP A 18 -26.66 -2.96 -1.93
CA ASP A 18 -25.79 -2.56 -0.84
C ASP A 18 -24.31 -2.72 -1.28
N LYS A 19 -23.62 -1.58 -1.42
CA LYS A 19 -22.24 -1.50 -1.91
C LYS A 19 -21.27 -2.19 -0.96
N TRP A 20 -21.67 -2.44 0.28
CA TRP A 20 -20.85 -3.23 1.20
C TRP A 20 -20.87 -4.71 0.83
N LYS A 21 -22.02 -5.24 0.41
CA LYS A 21 -22.17 -6.66 0.06
C LYS A 21 -21.48 -7.05 -1.25
N SER A 22 -21.14 -6.10 -2.11
CA SER A 22 -20.35 -6.38 -3.32
C SER A 22 -18.86 -6.48 -3.06
N LYS A 23 -18.38 -5.97 -1.92
CA LYS A 23 -16.97 -5.95 -1.58
C LYS A 23 -16.48 -7.31 -1.10
N ARG A 24 -15.22 -7.59 -1.41
CA ARG A 24 -14.49 -8.79 -1.01
C ARG A 24 -13.23 -8.38 -0.25
N TRP A 25 -12.82 -9.23 0.68
CA TRP A 25 -11.53 -9.10 1.36
C TRP A 25 -10.44 -9.70 0.48
N TYR A 26 -9.32 -8.99 0.42
CA TYR A 26 -8.10 -9.36 -0.27
C TYR A 26 -6.98 -9.42 0.76
N THR A 27 -6.22 -10.50 0.76
CA THR A 27 -5.03 -10.64 1.60
C THR A 27 -3.83 -10.06 0.85
N ILE A 28 -3.15 -9.12 1.46
CA ILE A 28 -1.99 -8.45 0.88
C ILE A 28 -0.76 -9.24 1.27
N ARG A 29 -0.01 -9.66 0.25
CA ARG A 29 1.19 -10.47 0.43
C ARG A 29 2.43 -9.69 0.02
N ALA A 30 3.49 -9.88 0.80
CA ALA A 30 4.82 -9.38 0.50
C ALA A 30 5.34 -9.97 -0.83
N PRO A 31 6.34 -9.33 -1.46
CA PRO A 31 7.06 -9.92 -2.58
C PRO A 31 7.62 -11.32 -2.27
N ARG A 32 7.79 -12.14 -3.31
CA ARG A 32 8.29 -13.52 -3.19
C ARG A 32 9.67 -13.59 -2.56
N ASP A 33 10.58 -12.72 -3.00
CA ASP A 33 11.94 -12.63 -2.49
C ASP A 33 12.15 -11.19 -2.00
N PRO A 34 12.73 -10.97 -0.81
CA PRO A 34 13.23 -11.96 0.16
C PRO A 34 12.18 -12.53 1.15
N TRP A 35 10.90 -12.11 1.06
CA TRP A 35 9.93 -12.30 2.15
C TRP A 35 8.92 -13.44 2.00
N LYS A 36 9.08 -14.29 0.98
CA LYS A 36 8.33 -15.55 0.79
C LYS A 36 6.80 -15.39 0.93
N PHE A 37 6.23 -14.32 0.38
CA PHE A 37 4.78 -14.05 0.43
C PHE A 37 4.19 -13.96 1.84
N GLN A 38 4.96 -13.41 2.79
CA GLN A 38 4.45 -13.10 4.12
C GLN A 38 3.17 -12.25 4.05
N ASN A 39 2.18 -12.58 4.89
CA ASN A 39 0.96 -11.80 5.00
C ASN A 39 1.26 -10.46 5.68
N ILE A 40 0.98 -9.38 4.97
CA ILE A 40 1.22 -7.99 5.40
C ILE A 40 -0.04 -7.38 6.02
N GLY A 41 -1.21 -7.81 5.55
CA GLY A 41 -2.49 -7.25 5.98
C GLY A 41 -3.61 -7.58 5.02
N GLU A 42 -4.73 -6.89 5.17
CA GLU A 42 -5.92 -7.13 4.38
C GLU A 42 -6.51 -5.84 3.84
N THR A 43 -7.18 -5.92 2.70
CA THR A 43 -7.91 -4.79 2.14
C THR A 43 -9.20 -5.21 1.51
N ILE A 44 -10.08 -4.24 1.32
CA ILE A 44 -11.38 -4.47 0.76
C ILE A 44 -11.44 -3.83 -0.64
N GLY A 45 -11.87 -4.63 -1.62
CA GLY A 45 -12.07 -4.23 -3.00
C GLY A 45 -13.40 -4.76 -3.54
N GLU A 46 -14.01 -4.05 -4.48
CA GLU A 46 -15.18 -4.58 -5.22
C GLU A 46 -14.75 -5.44 -6.41
N SER A 47 -13.62 -5.10 -7.02
CA SER A 47 -12.95 -5.83 -8.10
C SER A 47 -11.43 -5.69 -7.93
N ASP A 48 -10.70 -6.51 -8.69
CA ASP A 48 -9.23 -6.56 -8.65
C ASP A 48 -8.61 -5.23 -9.08
N ASP A 49 -9.22 -4.56 -10.07
CA ASP A 49 -8.82 -3.23 -10.55
C ASP A 49 -8.87 -2.15 -9.46
N HIS A 50 -9.76 -2.31 -8.46
CA HIS A 50 -9.85 -1.36 -7.35
C HIS A 50 -8.72 -1.50 -6.33
N VAL A 51 -8.07 -2.66 -6.28
CA VAL A 51 -6.98 -2.98 -5.35
C VAL A 51 -5.63 -2.73 -6.00
N MET A 52 -5.53 -2.93 -7.31
CA MET A 52 -4.33 -2.69 -8.10
C MET A 52 -3.82 -1.26 -7.93
N GLY A 53 -2.50 -1.09 -7.74
CA GLY A 53 -1.85 0.20 -7.58
C GLY A 53 -1.94 0.82 -6.18
N ARG A 54 -2.70 0.23 -5.23
CA ARG A 54 -2.72 0.70 -3.84
C ARG A 54 -1.35 0.57 -3.20
N VAL A 55 -0.99 1.58 -2.41
CA VAL A 55 0.25 1.58 -1.62
C VAL A 55 -0.09 1.26 -0.17
N TYR A 56 0.55 0.23 0.36
CA TYR A 56 0.51 -0.16 1.76
C TYR A 56 1.80 0.25 2.44
N GLU A 57 1.63 0.85 3.61
CA GLU A 57 2.74 1.30 4.44
C GLU A 57 2.66 0.56 5.77
N MET A 58 3.80 0.06 6.24
CA MET A 58 3.89 -0.65 7.52
C MET A 58 5.24 -0.42 8.16
N THR A 59 5.32 -0.57 9.48
CA THR A 59 6.61 -0.50 10.16
C THR A 59 7.39 -1.80 10.00
N GLN A 60 8.73 -1.71 9.98
CA GLN A 60 9.57 -2.91 9.94
C GLN A 60 9.40 -3.78 11.20
N GLN A 61 9.00 -3.17 12.33
CA GLN A 61 8.66 -3.90 13.55
C GLN A 61 7.48 -4.84 13.33
N GLU A 62 6.37 -4.34 12.78
CA GLU A 62 5.18 -5.17 12.51
C GLU A 62 5.49 -6.27 11.50
N PHE A 63 6.40 -5.99 10.58
CA PHE A 63 6.75 -6.90 9.51
C PHE A 63 7.70 -8.03 9.94
N SER A 64 8.78 -7.71 10.66
CA SER A 64 9.84 -8.67 11.02
C SER A 64 9.89 -9.03 12.52
N GLY A 65 9.14 -8.33 13.37
CA GLY A 65 9.19 -8.47 14.83
C GLY A 65 10.40 -7.80 15.50
N ASP A 66 11.22 -7.05 14.76
CA ASP A 66 12.40 -6.35 15.29
C ASP A 66 12.00 -4.95 15.79
N PHE A 67 11.91 -4.81 17.11
CA PHE A 67 11.57 -3.56 17.80
C PHE A 67 12.65 -2.47 17.65
N THR A 68 13.90 -2.82 17.32
CA THR A 68 14.96 -1.82 17.13
C THR A 68 14.71 -0.95 15.90
N LYS A 69 13.98 -1.50 14.91
CA LYS A 69 13.70 -0.87 13.62
C LYS A 69 12.27 -0.34 13.49
N MET A 70 11.61 -0.01 14.60
CA MET A 70 10.27 0.61 14.60
C MET A 70 10.19 1.88 13.74
N HIS A 71 11.28 2.64 13.67
CA HIS A 71 11.36 3.91 12.94
C HIS A 71 11.48 3.76 11.41
N VAL A 72 11.57 2.54 10.89
CA VAL A 72 11.64 2.27 9.44
C VAL A 72 10.25 1.92 8.95
N ILE A 73 9.72 2.73 8.02
CA ILE A 73 8.45 2.47 7.33
C ILE A 73 8.74 1.91 5.94
N LEU A 74 8.19 0.73 5.67
CA LEU A 74 8.27 0.04 4.38
C LEU A 74 7.03 0.38 3.55
N ARG A 75 7.19 0.52 2.22
CA ARG A 75 6.11 0.83 1.28
C ARG A 75 6.02 -0.22 0.19
N PHE A 76 4.84 -0.79 0.04
CA PHE A 76 4.53 -1.85 -0.92
C PHE A 76 3.40 -1.41 -1.85
N ARG A 77 3.52 -1.62 -3.16
CA ARG A 77 2.45 -1.37 -4.13
C ARG A 77 1.88 -2.67 -4.62
N VAL A 78 0.55 -2.77 -4.65
CA VAL A 78 -0.12 -3.91 -5.30
C VAL A 78 0.13 -3.84 -6.80
N THR A 79 0.77 -4.87 -7.34
CA THR A 79 1.07 -4.99 -8.78
C THR A 79 0.18 -6.01 -9.45
N ASP A 80 -0.20 -7.08 -8.75
CA ASP A 80 -1.03 -8.14 -9.31
C ASP A 80 -2.01 -8.67 -8.25
N CYS A 81 -3.11 -9.25 -8.71
CA CYS A 81 -4.14 -9.86 -7.88
C CYS A 81 -4.44 -11.27 -8.40
N VAL A 82 -4.12 -12.28 -7.60
CA VAL A 82 -4.39 -13.69 -7.90
C VAL A 82 -5.51 -14.18 -7.00
N GLY A 83 -6.74 -14.18 -7.53
CA GLY A 83 -7.92 -14.56 -6.77
C GLY A 83 -8.22 -13.55 -5.65
N GLN A 84 -8.00 -13.94 -4.39
CA GLN A 84 -8.12 -13.04 -3.22
C GLN A 84 -6.76 -12.57 -2.69
N ASP A 85 -5.65 -13.04 -3.26
CA ASP A 85 -4.32 -12.63 -2.85
C ASP A 85 -3.83 -11.46 -3.71
N ALA A 86 -3.59 -10.32 -3.08
CA ALA A 86 -2.96 -9.16 -3.71
C ALA A 86 -1.44 -9.25 -3.54
N LEU A 87 -0.73 -9.46 -4.65
CA LEU A 87 0.72 -9.49 -4.71
C LEU A 87 1.26 -8.06 -4.78
N THR A 88 2.28 -7.79 -3.97
CA THR A 88 2.89 -6.47 -3.91
C THR A 88 4.33 -6.47 -4.40
N THR A 89 4.78 -5.30 -4.83
CA THR A 89 6.17 -4.99 -5.14
C THR A 89 6.65 -3.91 -4.17
N PHE A 90 7.89 -4.04 -3.70
CA PHE A 90 8.52 -3.05 -2.86
C PHE A 90 8.80 -1.77 -3.65
N ILE A 91 8.33 -0.63 -3.17
CA ILE A 91 8.58 0.68 -3.82
C ILE A 91 9.77 1.37 -3.16
N GLY A 92 9.90 1.23 -1.85
CA GLY A 92 10.88 1.97 -1.08
C GLY A 92 10.58 1.97 0.41
N HIS A 93 11.43 2.65 1.15
CA HIS A 93 11.29 2.83 2.59
C HIS A 93 11.61 4.26 2.96
N HIS A 94 11.13 4.69 4.11
CA HIS A 94 11.53 5.97 4.70
C HIS A 94 11.62 5.84 6.21
N HIS A 95 12.37 6.75 6.81
CA HIS A 95 12.43 6.87 8.26
C HIS A 95 11.32 7.78 8.77
N GLN A 96 10.78 7.45 9.94
CA GLN A 96 9.85 8.34 10.62
C GLN A 96 10.52 9.68 10.95
N THR A 97 9.75 10.76 10.79
CA THR A 97 10.25 12.13 10.92
C THR A 97 10.77 12.44 12.33
N ASP A 98 10.16 11.86 13.36
CA ASP A 98 10.60 12.01 14.76
C ASP A 98 12.00 11.41 14.98
N HIS A 99 12.28 10.24 14.38
CA HIS A 99 13.59 9.61 14.45
C HIS A 99 14.66 10.47 13.79
N VAL A 100 14.38 11.06 12.63
CA VAL A 100 15.36 11.93 11.97
C VAL A 100 15.59 13.21 12.81
N ARG A 101 14.53 13.80 13.34
CA ARG A 101 14.61 15.03 14.16
C ARG A 101 15.42 14.84 15.45
N ARG A 102 15.35 13.68 16.11
CA ARG A 102 16.13 13.40 17.34
C ARG A 102 17.63 13.21 17.10
N GLN A 103 18.05 12.87 15.87
CA GLN A 103 19.47 12.72 15.54
C GLN A 103 20.15 14.08 15.39
N VAL A 104 19.40 15.09 14.94
CA VAL A 104 19.91 16.46 14.76
C VAL A 104 20.07 17.13 16.13
N ARG A 105 21.28 17.60 16.44
CA ARG A 105 21.61 18.28 17.70
C ARG A 105 22.20 19.66 17.48
N ARG A 106 22.05 20.54 18.47
CA ARG A 106 22.72 21.85 18.48
C ARG A 106 24.23 21.68 18.49
N TYR A 107 24.94 22.62 17.87
CA TYR A 107 26.41 22.64 17.74
C TYR A 107 27.01 21.43 17.01
N ARG A 108 26.22 20.76 16.15
CA ARG A 108 26.70 19.72 15.23
C ARG A 108 26.28 20.05 13.81
N GLY A 109 27.13 19.73 12.84
CA GLY A 109 26.79 19.81 11.42
C GLY A 109 25.99 18.58 10.98
N LYS A 110 25.00 18.80 10.11
CA LYS A 110 24.31 17.73 9.38
C LYS A 110 24.86 17.70 7.96
N VAL A 111 25.24 16.51 7.49
CA VAL A 111 25.63 16.28 6.10
C VAL A 111 24.57 15.38 5.49
N ASP A 112 23.96 15.83 4.40
CA ASP A 112 22.98 15.08 3.61
C ASP A 112 23.55 14.89 2.20
N ASP A 113 23.24 13.76 1.58
CA ASP A 113 23.60 13.46 0.20
C ASP A 113 22.46 12.70 -0.49
N VAL A 114 22.34 12.88 -1.80
CA VAL A 114 21.31 12.23 -2.63
C VAL A 114 22.01 11.64 -3.83
N VAL A 115 22.02 10.31 -3.91
CA VAL A 115 22.74 9.58 -4.94
C VAL A 115 21.75 8.72 -5.73
N ASP A 116 21.79 8.86 -7.05
CA ASP A 116 21.05 7.98 -7.95
C ASP A 116 21.84 6.72 -8.22
N VAL A 117 21.23 5.57 -7.95
CA VAL A 117 21.87 4.27 -8.17
C VAL A 117 20.97 3.40 -9.04
N VAL A 118 21.58 2.73 -10.01
CA VAL A 118 20.93 1.66 -10.78
C VAL A 118 21.39 0.33 -10.21
N THR A 119 20.45 -0.48 -9.74
CA THR A 119 20.72 -1.80 -9.19
C THR A 119 21.02 -2.81 -10.30
N THR A 120 21.59 -3.97 -9.94
CA THR A 120 21.95 -5.02 -10.90
C THR A 120 20.75 -5.62 -11.63
N ASP A 121 19.57 -5.55 -11.02
CA ASP A 121 18.27 -5.94 -11.57
C ASP A 121 17.57 -4.82 -12.37
N GLY A 122 18.23 -3.66 -12.54
CA GLY A 122 17.81 -2.60 -13.45
C GLY A 122 16.83 -1.58 -12.88
N TYR A 123 16.63 -1.55 -11.56
CA TYR A 123 15.81 -0.51 -10.92
C TYR A 123 16.64 0.74 -10.63
N LEU A 124 16.03 1.91 -10.87
CA LEU A 124 16.60 3.20 -10.49
C LEU A 124 16.08 3.60 -9.11
N ILE A 125 16.99 3.83 -8.17
CA ILE A 125 16.70 4.15 -6.77
C ILE A 125 17.29 5.54 -6.43
N ARG A 126 16.54 6.30 -5.62
CA ARG A 126 16.94 7.57 -5.01
C ARG A 126 16.41 7.65 -3.58
#